data_AF-A0A2E3CTL8-F1
#
_entry.id   AF-A0A2E3CTL8-F1
#
_cell.length_a   1.000
_cell.length_b   1.000
_cell.length_c   1.000
_cell.angle_alpha   90.00
_cell.angle_beta   90.00
_cell.angle_gamma   90.00
#
_symmetry.space_group_name_H-M   'P 1'
#
loop_
_entity.id
_entity.type
_entity.pdbx_description
1 polymer ?
#
loop_
_entity_poly.entity_id
_entity_poly.type
_entity_poly.pdbx_seq_one_letter_code
_entity_poly.pdbx_strand_id
1 'polypeptide(L)'
;MKIRMGKIFLLVSVLAMSSFSYGQVWKYTYSGGPLLIDENTDYDGFPDTFPGYNGDISIDESALPGGTLANTTVSFLAIAAYFDDEEYTIDTPFGILDNASQVDGLLAFTIHEFPAIQAYFNFTTDENRQIVAWESDFLAGPPDGGISSENGDYYRIGGDGPDVYYYSESAGSWSRPHAVPELSAGATELALGLLAGLMLLMREFKTGRSRPR
;
A
#
# COMPACT_ATOMS: atom_id res chain seq x y z
N MET A 1 13.72 7.45 -50.43
CA MET A 1 12.58 7.79 -49.54
C MET A 1 13.13 7.96 -48.13
N LYS A 2 13.28 9.21 -47.62
CA LYS A 2 13.83 9.50 -46.28
C LYS A 2 12.69 9.47 -45.26
N ILE A 3 12.38 8.31 -44.70
CA ILE A 3 11.51 8.24 -43.52
C ILE A 3 12.32 8.85 -42.37
N ARG A 4 11.90 10.03 -41.89
CA ARG A 4 12.59 10.77 -40.83
C ARG A 4 12.47 9.96 -39.54
N MET A 5 13.56 9.32 -39.11
CA MET A 5 13.65 8.56 -37.85
C MET A 5 13.03 9.27 -36.64
N GLY A 6 13.09 10.61 -36.59
CA GLY A 6 12.46 11.39 -35.52
C GLY A 6 10.93 11.26 -35.43
N LYS A 7 10.23 10.95 -36.54
CA LYS A 7 8.77 10.72 -36.50
C LYS A 7 8.41 9.34 -35.95
N ILE A 8 9.25 8.34 -36.17
CA ILE A 8 9.07 6.99 -35.64
C ILE A 8 9.31 7.01 -34.12
N PHE A 9 10.38 7.68 -33.68
CA PHE A 9 10.69 7.80 -32.25
C PHE A 9 9.54 8.46 -31.46
N LEU A 10 8.97 9.53 -32.01
CA LEU A 10 7.88 10.26 -31.37
C LEU A 10 6.58 9.43 -31.32
N LEU A 11 6.28 8.67 -32.38
CA LEU A 11 5.13 7.76 -32.42
C LEU A 11 5.29 6.60 -31.42
N VAL A 12 6.52 6.08 -31.26
CA VAL A 12 6.89 5.03 -30.31
C VAL A 12 6.73 5.52 -28.87
N SER A 13 7.18 6.74 -28.57
CA SER A 13 6.98 7.35 -27.25
C SER A 13 5.49 7.55 -26.93
N VAL A 14 4.70 8.00 -27.91
CA VAL A 14 3.24 8.17 -27.73
C VAL A 14 2.53 6.83 -27.52
N LEU A 15 2.92 5.77 -28.25
CA LEU A 15 2.34 4.43 -28.09
C LEU A 15 2.73 3.77 -26.76
N ALA A 16 3.98 3.91 -26.32
CA ALA A 16 4.44 3.42 -25.01
C ALA A 16 3.76 4.15 -23.83
N MET A 17 3.34 5.41 -24.02
CA MET A 17 2.54 6.14 -23.05
C MET A 17 1.03 5.81 -23.11
N SER A 18 0.56 5.13 -24.16
CA SER A 18 -0.85 4.75 -24.30
C SER A 18 -1.19 3.36 -23.75
N SER A 19 -0.17 2.58 -23.35
CA SER A 19 -0.32 1.23 -22.78
C SER A 19 -0.34 1.18 -21.24
N PHE A 20 -0.43 2.35 -20.58
CA PHE A 20 -0.79 2.42 -19.17
C PHE A 20 -2.30 2.18 -19.05
N SER A 21 -2.69 0.96 -18.68
CA SER A 21 -4.00 0.74 -18.08
C SER A 21 -3.85 1.15 -16.63
N TYR A 22 -4.54 2.21 -16.22
CA TYR A 22 -4.69 2.51 -14.80
C TYR A 22 -5.75 1.53 -14.26
N GLY A 23 -5.34 0.38 -13.72
CA GLY A 23 -6.05 -0.10 -12.53
C GLY A 23 -5.98 1.06 -11.53
N GLN A 24 -7.12 1.53 -11.00
CA GLN A 24 -7.14 2.70 -10.12
C GLN A 24 -6.65 2.31 -8.72
N VAL A 25 -5.36 1.97 -8.63
CA VAL A 25 -4.69 1.65 -7.38
C VAL A 25 -4.30 2.96 -6.70
N TRP A 26 -4.77 3.15 -5.47
CA TRP A 26 -4.46 4.28 -4.62
C TRP A 26 -3.61 3.84 -3.44
N LYS A 27 -2.53 4.58 -3.20
CA LYS A 27 -1.69 4.38 -2.03
C LYS A 27 -1.88 5.52 -1.02
N TYR A 28 -1.95 5.12 0.24
CA TYR A 28 -2.02 5.98 1.43
C TYR A 28 -0.87 5.62 2.37
N THR A 29 -0.30 6.62 3.04
CA THR A 29 0.70 6.43 4.08
C THR A 29 0.18 7.03 5.38
N TYR A 30 0.15 6.24 6.45
CA TYR A 30 -0.13 6.69 7.80
C TYR A 30 1.12 7.22 8.47
N SER A 31 0.99 8.33 9.20
CA SER A 31 2.03 8.86 10.07
C SER A 31 1.45 9.26 11.42
N GLY A 32 1.70 8.42 12.43
CA GLY A 32 1.34 8.63 13.82
C GLY A 32 2.38 9.47 14.58
N GLY A 33 1.91 10.18 15.60
CA GLY A 33 2.78 10.88 16.56
C GLY A 33 3.37 9.91 17.59
N PRO A 34 4.36 10.35 18.39
CA PRO A 34 4.87 9.53 19.49
C PRO A 34 3.73 9.15 20.44
N LEU A 35 3.84 7.96 21.02
CA LEU A 35 2.94 7.43 22.03
C LEU A 35 3.57 7.67 23.41
N LEU A 36 2.78 8.17 24.34
CA LEU A 36 3.17 8.47 25.71
C LEU A 36 2.58 7.41 26.63
N ILE A 37 3.33 6.96 27.63
CA ILE A 37 2.81 6.05 28.64
C ILE A 37 1.63 6.70 29.37
N ASP A 38 0.57 5.94 29.62
CA ASP A 38 -0.54 6.38 30.45
C ASP A 38 -0.03 6.55 31.89
N GLU A 39 -0.26 7.74 32.46
CA GLU A 39 0.17 8.14 33.81
C GLU A 39 -0.35 7.21 34.91
N ASN A 40 -1.42 6.45 34.62
CA ASN A 40 -2.00 5.47 35.54
C ASN A 40 -1.32 4.09 35.47
N THR A 41 -0.35 3.91 34.58
CA THR A 41 0.42 2.69 34.45
C THR A 41 1.55 2.67 35.47
N ASP A 42 1.31 2.03 36.62
CA ASP A 42 2.33 1.80 37.66
C ASP A 42 3.21 0.61 37.29
N TYR A 43 4.17 0.82 36.37
CA TYR A 43 5.11 -0.23 35.99
C TYR A 43 6.52 0.31 35.69
N ASP A 44 7.44 0.05 36.62
CA ASP A 44 8.85 0.31 36.45
C ASP A 44 9.45 -0.65 35.39
N GLY A 45 9.99 -0.11 34.30
CA GLY A 45 10.80 -0.87 33.33
C GLY A 45 10.50 -0.64 31.85
N PHE A 46 9.48 0.16 31.51
CA PHE A 46 9.18 0.57 30.15
C PHE A 46 9.62 2.01 29.87
N PRO A 47 9.94 2.37 28.62
CA PRO A 47 10.25 3.75 28.26
C PRO A 47 9.00 4.63 28.39
N ASP A 48 9.17 5.89 28.81
CA ASP A 48 8.05 6.85 28.93
C ASP A 48 7.37 7.16 27.58
N THR A 49 8.08 6.89 26.49
CA THR A 49 7.61 7.16 25.12
C THR A 49 7.89 5.97 24.21
N PHE A 50 6.93 5.65 23.35
CA PHE A 50 7.05 4.67 22.29
C PHE A 50 6.89 5.36 20.91
N PRO A 51 7.53 4.89 19.84
CA PRO A 51 7.29 5.44 18.51
C PRO A 51 5.83 5.27 18.07
N GLY A 52 5.34 6.22 17.28
CA GLY A 52 4.00 6.13 16.69
C GLY A 52 3.93 5.12 15.56
N TYR A 53 2.70 4.66 15.28
CA TYR A 53 2.44 3.83 14.11
C TYR A 53 2.76 4.57 12.82
N ASN A 54 3.40 3.88 11.89
CA ASN A 54 3.65 4.39 10.54
C ASN A 54 3.42 3.27 9.55
N GLY A 55 2.78 3.53 8.41
CA GLY A 55 2.38 2.42 7.56
C GLY A 55 1.86 2.83 6.20
N ASP A 56 1.69 1.86 5.33
CA ASP A 56 1.17 2.03 3.98
C ASP A 56 -0.06 1.14 3.75
N ILE A 57 -1.04 1.66 3.01
CA ILE A 57 -2.18 0.90 2.47
C ILE A 57 -2.26 1.13 0.97
N SER A 58 -2.41 0.06 0.19
CA SER A 58 -2.67 0.14 -1.25
C SER A 58 -4.01 -0.51 -1.58
N ILE A 59 -4.89 0.23 -2.29
CA ILE A 59 -6.24 -0.19 -2.61
C ILE A 59 -6.51 -0.07 -4.11
N ASP A 60 -6.87 -1.16 -4.76
CA ASP A 60 -7.48 -1.21 -6.09
C ASP A 60 -8.96 -0.81 -6.03
N GLU A 61 -9.24 0.43 -6.44
CA GLU A 61 -10.59 1.00 -6.51
C GLU A 61 -11.51 0.20 -7.43
N SER A 62 -10.99 -0.54 -8.41
CA SER A 62 -11.79 -1.31 -9.36
C SER A 62 -12.37 -2.60 -8.78
N ALA A 63 -11.78 -3.11 -7.70
CA ALA A 63 -12.24 -4.29 -6.99
C ALA A 63 -13.19 -3.94 -5.83
N LEU A 64 -13.39 -2.66 -5.51
CA LEU A 64 -14.33 -2.24 -4.48
C LEU A 64 -15.79 -2.36 -4.95
N PRO A 65 -16.73 -2.71 -4.06
CA PRO A 65 -18.15 -2.54 -4.29
C PRO A 65 -18.49 -1.07 -4.63
N GLY A 66 -18.98 -0.84 -5.86
CA GLY A 66 -19.27 0.51 -6.38
C GLY A 66 -18.14 1.12 -7.21
N GLY A 67 -16.95 0.50 -7.24
CA GLY A 67 -15.85 0.89 -8.13
C GLY A 67 -15.30 2.28 -7.85
N THR A 68 -15.48 2.81 -6.62
CA THR A 68 -14.91 4.11 -6.25
C THR A 68 -14.57 4.28 -4.76
N LEU A 69 -13.49 5.02 -4.49
CA LEU A 69 -13.07 5.54 -3.20
C LEU A 69 -13.52 7.00 -2.99
N ALA A 70 -14.29 7.61 -3.88
CA ALA A 70 -14.81 8.96 -3.64
C ALA A 70 -16.11 8.89 -2.82
N ASN A 71 -16.13 9.53 -1.64
CA ASN A 71 -17.26 9.50 -0.69
C ASN A 71 -17.67 8.07 -0.29
N THR A 72 -16.70 7.22 0.03
CA THR A 72 -16.92 5.80 0.34
C THR A 72 -16.45 5.49 1.74
N THR A 73 -17.19 4.63 2.43
CA THR A 73 -16.72 3.96 3.64
C THR A 73 -16.25 2.56 3.28
N VAL A 74 -15.02 2.23 3.66
CA VAL A 74 -14.42 0.92 3.43
C VAL A 74 -14.09 0.32 4.79
N SER A 75 -14.54 -0.91 5.00
CA SER A 75 -14.24 -1.66 6.22
C SER A 75 -13.72 -3.03 5.85
N PHE A 76 -12.65 -3.46 6.50
CA PHE A 76 -12.04 -4.74 6.21
C PHE A 76 -11.30 -5.33 7.41
N LEU A 77 -11.03 -6.63 7.31
CA LEU A 77 -10.15 -7.32 8.23
C LEU A 77 -8.83 -7.62 7.51
N ALA A 78 -7.71 -7.19 8.08
CA ALA A 78 -6.37 -7.48 7.57
C ALA A 78 -5.59 -8.35 8.55
N ILE A 79 -4.66 -9.13 8.01
CA ILE A 79 -3.67 -9.90 8.76
C ILE A 79 -2.33 -9.22 8.50
N ALA A 80 -1.64 -8.76 9.54
CA ALA A 80 -0.27 -8.26 9.42
C ALA A 80 0.67 -9.39 9.86
N ALA A 81 1.39 -10.01 8.91
CA ALA A 81 2.33 -11.07 9.26
C ALA A 81 3.45 -10.49 10.16
N TYR A 82 3.50 -10.92 11.42
CA TYR A 82 4.55 -10.51 12.36
C TYR A 82 5.90 -11.19 12.08
N PHE A 83 5.87 -12.33 11.37
CA PHE A 83 7.03 -13.09 10.95
C PHE A 83 6.89 -13.45 9.47
N ASP A 84 7.86 -13.06 8.65
CA ASP A 84 7.89 -13.32 7.19
C ASP A 84 7.81 -14.82 6.82
N ASP A 85 8.04 -15.72 7.78
CA ASP A 85 8.21 -17.16 7.56
C ASP A 85 7.10 -18.05 8.16
N GLU A 86 6.00 -17.49 8.69
CA GLU A 86 4.88 -18.27 9.23
C GLU A 86 3.58 -18.11 8.42
N GLU A 87 3.00 -19.25 8.02
CA GLU A 87 1.73 -19.33 7.33
C GLU A 87 0.59 -19.14 8.35
N TYR A 88 -0.06 -17.98 8.33
CA TYR A 88 -1.17 -17.65 9.23
C TYR A 88 -2.51 -17.83 8.52
N THR A 89 -3.46 -18.43 9.24
CA THR A 89 -4.86 -18.52 8.81
C THR A 89 -5.78 -18.14 9.97
N ILE A 90 -6.88 -17.45 9.66
CA ILE A 90 -7.87 -16.97 10.63
C ILE A 90 -9.25 -17.35 10.13
N ASP A 91 -10.02 -18.02 11.00
CA ASP A 91 -11.42 -18.29 10.73
C ASP A 91 -12.26 -17.03 11.01
N THR A 92 -12.97 -16.55 10.00
CA THR A 92 -13.81 -15.34 10.09
C THR A 92 -15.25 -15.64 9.66
N PRO A 93 -16.22 -14.78 9.98
CA PRO A 93 -17.60 -14.91 9.46
C PRO A 93 -17.70 -14.96 7.93
N PHE A 94 -16.65 -14.57 7.21
CA PHE A 94 -16.56 -14.56 5.75
C PHE A 94 -15.78 -15.75 5.17
N GLY A 95 -15.31 -16.67 6.02
CA GLY A 95 -14.47 -17.82 5.66
C GLY A 95 -13.08 -17.76 6.30
N ILE A 96 -12.24 -18.74 5.97
CA ILE A 96 -10.85 -18.78 6.41
C ILE A 96 -10.06 -17.77 5.57
N LEU A 97 -9.51 -16.74 6.22
CA LEU A 97 -8.53 -15.83 5.64
C LEU A 97 -7.13 -16.38 5.89
N ASP A 98 -6.28 -16.34 4.89
CA ASP A 98 -4.86 -16.68 4.95
C ASP A 98 -3.99 -15.47 4.53
N ASN A 99 -2.67 -15.63 4.53
CA ASN A 99 -1.73 -14.60 4.06
C ASN A 99 -1.98 -14.15 2.60
N ALA A 100 -2.73 -14.93 1.80
CA ALA A 100 -3.09 -14.61 0.42
C ALA A 100 -4.51 -14.03 0.29
N SER A 101 -5.27 -13.97 1.39
CA SER A 101 -6.66 -13.55 1.38
C SER A 101 -6.72 -12.03 1.26
N GLN A 102 -6.99 -11.58 0.05
CA GLN A 102 -7.24 -10.18 -0.23
C GLN A 102 -8.67 -9.86 0.14
N VAL A 103 -8.83 -8.82 0.94
CA VAL A 103 -10.10 -8.09 1.03
C VAL A 103 -10.32 -7.48 -0.36
N ASP A 104 -11.56 -7.51 -0.87
CA ASP A 104 -11.94 -6.85 -2.13
C ASP A 104 -11.29 -5.45 -2.23
N GLY A 105 -10.36 -5.30 -3.18
CA GLY A 105 -9.62 -4.07 -3.42
C GLY A 105 -8.38 -3.83 -2.56
N LEU A 106 -8.18 -4.46 -1.41
CA LEU A 106 -6.95 -4.28 -0.63
C LEU A 106 -5.79 -5.08 -1.26
N LEU A 107 -4.78 -4.38 -1.79
CA LEU A 107 -3.60 -4.98 -2.38
C LEU A 107 -2.45 -5.17 -1.39
N ALA A 108 -2.29 -4.24 -0.46
CA ALA A 108 -1.24 -4.29 0.55
C ALA A 108 -1.63 -3.48 1.79
N PHE A 109 -1.22 -3.98 2.96
CA PHE A 109 -1.37 -3.32 4.25
C PHE A 109 -0.09 -3.55 5.06
N THR A 110 0.53 -2.48 5.55
CA THR A 110 1.73 -2.55 6.38
C THR A 110 1.68 -1.45 7.42
N ILE A 111 1.90 -1.79 8.68
CA ILE A 111 2.17 -0.82 9.75
C ILE A 111 3.47 -1.26 10.41
N HIS A 112 4.51 -0.43 10.31
CA HIS A 112 5.81 -0.65 10.92
C HIS A 112 5.73 -0.68 12.45
N GLU A 113 6.60 -1.49 13.08
CA GLU A 113 6.71 -1.70 14.54
C GLU A 113 5.55 -2.46 15.21
N PHE A 114 4.80 -3.20 14.42
CA PHE A 114 3.55 -3.80 14.86
C PHE A 114 3.58 -5.34 14.82
N PRO A 115 3.27 -6.02 15.94
CA PRO A 115 2.67 -7.34 15.91
C PRO A 115 1.16 -7.19 15.85
N ALA A 116 0.50 -7.64 14.78
CA ALA A 116 -0.77 -8.29 15.04
C ALA A 116 -1.14 -9.27 13.95
N ILE A 117 -1.58 -10.42 14.43
CA ILE A 117 -2.10 -11.50 13.61
C ILE A 117 -3.48 -11.10 13.03
N GLN A 118 -4.22 -10.13 13.59
CA GLN A 118 -5.50 -9.66 13.03
C GLN A 118 -5.73 -8.14 13.29
N ALA A 119 -6.27 -7.42 12.32
CA ALA A 119 -6.65 -6.01 12.45
C ALA A 119 -8.00 -5.76 11.78
N TYR A 120 -8.94 -5.14 12.49
CA TYR A 120 -10.11 -4.53 11.87
C TYR A 120 -9.76 -3.10 11.49
N PHE A 121 -10.03 -2.72 10.25
CA PHE A 121 -9.75 -1.39 9.75
C PHE A 121 -11.01 -0.83 9.09
N ASN A 122 -11.38 0.40 9.44
CA ASN A 122 -12.51 1.11 8.87
C ASN A 122 -12.09 2.55 8.58
N PHE A 123 -12.39 3.04 7.37
CA PHE A 123 -12.14 4.44 7.05
C PHE A 123 -13.18 4.98 6.08
N THR A 124 -13.34 6.31 6.12
CA THR A 124 -14.19 7.07 5.22
C THR A 124 -13.37 8.08 4.44
N THR A 125 -13.66 8.18 3.15
CA THR A 125 -13.05 9.13 2.23
C THR A 125 -13.98 10.26 1.83
N ASP A 126 -13.41 11.39 1.42
CA ASP A 126 -14.14 12.49 0.81
C ASP A 126 -14.24 12.37 -0.73
N GLU A 127 -14.75 13.41 -1.39
CA GLU A 127 -14.88 13.50 -2.85
C GLU A 127 -13.53 13.45 -3.61
N ASN A 128 -12.43 13.76 -2.92
CA ASN A 128 -11.07 13.73 -3.44
C ASN A 128 -10.34 12.43 -3.08
N ARG A 129 -11.05 11.44 -2.52
CA ARG A 129 -10.50 10.17 -2.01
C ARG A 129 -9.58 10.35 -0.81
N GLN A 130 -9.57 11.53 -0.17
CA GLN A 130 -8.79 11.74 1.04
C GLN A 130 -9.44 10.99 2.18
N ILE A 131 -8.67 10.20 2.93
CA ILE A 131 -9.14 9.61 4.19
C ILE A 131 -9.33 10.75 5.19
N VAL A 132 -10.57 10.90 5.67
CA VAL A 132 -10.99 11.99 6.58
C VAL A 132 -11.47 11.49 7.93
N ALA A 133 -11.82 10.21 8.05
CA ALA A 133 -12.14 9.54 9.30
C ALA A 133 -11.66 8.09 9.23
N TRP A 134 -11.12 7.57 10.34
CA TRP A 134 -10.64 6.20 10.43
C TRP A 134 -10.71 5.68 11.85
N GLU A 135 -10.84 4.36 11.95
CA GLU A 135 -10.81 3.59 13.17
C GLU A 135 -10.22 2.22 12.85
N SER A 136 -9.33 1.75 13.70
CA SER A 136 -8.82 0.39 13.59
C SER A 136 -8.61 -0.23 14.96
N ASP A 137 -9.03 -1.48 15.09
CA ASP A 137 -8.74 -2.30 16.25
C ASP A 137 -7.75 -3.39 15.87
N PHE A 138 -6.61 -3.40 16.55
CA PHE A 138 -5.60 -4.42 16.40
C PHE A 138 -5.87 -5.55 17.39
N LEU A 139 -6.25 -6.71 16.88
CA LEU A 139 -6.84 -7.81 17.64
C LEU A 139 -5.87 -9.00 17.67
N ALA A 140 -5.69 -9.57 18.85
CA ALA A 140 -4.92 -10.78 19.17
C ALA A 140 -3.41 -10.62 19.39
N GLY A 141 -2.98 -11.09 20.57
CA GLY A 141 -1.59 -11.12 21.03
C GLY A 141 -1.19 -9.81 21.70
N PRO A 142 -0.43 -9.85 22.81
CA PRO A 142 0.34 -8.70 23.21
C PRO A 142 1.56 -8.52 22.31
N PRO A 143 1.91 -7.27 21.97
CA PRO A 143 1.12 -6.04 22.15
C PRO A 143 -0.04 -5.89 21.16
N ASP A 144 -1.13 -5.25 21.61
CA ASP A 144 -2.32 -4.90 20.84
C ASP A 144 -2.58 -3.38 20.88
N GLY A 145 -3.46 -2.84 20.04
CA GLY A 145 -3.58 -1.38 19.93
C GLY A 145 -4.60 -0.92 18.90
N GLY A 146 -4.46 0.31 18.41
CA GLY A 146 -5.32 0.84 17.36
C GLY A 146 -5.01 2.28 16.99
N ILE A 147 -5.56 2.72 15.87
CA ILE A 147 -5.50 4.11 15.42
C ILE A 147 -6.91 4.65 15.21
N SER A 148 -7.15 5.88 15.64
CA SER A 148 -8.45 6.54 15.51
C SER A 148 -8.30 8.01 15.19
N SER A 149 -9.15 8.52 14.30
CA SER A 149 -9.25 9.97 14.05
C SER A 149 -9.85 10.75 15.22
N GLU A 150 -10.59 10.10 16.12
CA GLU A 150 -11.29 10.75 17.23
C GLU A 150 -10.50 10.69 18.54
N ASN A 151 -9.99 9.51 18.88
CA ASN A 151 -9.36 9.25 20.18
C ASN A 151 -7.83 9.19 20.12
N GLY A 152 -7.24 9.34 18.92
CA GLY A 152 -5.81 9.20 18.72
C GLY A 152 -5.36 7.75 18.56
N ASP A 153 -4.05 7.56 18.59
CA ASP A 153 -3.43 6.25 18.52
C ASP A 153 -3.28 5.68 19.94
N TYR A 154 -3.43 4.37 20.10
CA TYR A 154 -3.21 3.71 21.37
C TYR A 154 -2.49 2.38 21.19
N TYR A 155 -1.73 1.99 22.20
CA TYR A 155 -0.94 0.78 22.22
C TYR A 155 -0.98 0.18 23.61
N ARG A 156 -1.26 -1.11 23.70
CA ARG A 156 -1.33 -1.88 24.94
C ARG A 156 -0.35 -3.04 24.87
N ILE A 157 0.45 -3.19 25.92
CA ILE A 157 1.27 -4.39 26.14
C ILE A 157 0.56 -5.21 27.22
N GLY A 158 -0.20 -6.23 26.81
CA GLY A 158 -0.75 -7.24 27.72
C GLY A 158 0.19 -8.44 27.95
N GLY A 159 -0.19 -9.39 28.79
CA GLY A 159 0.55 -10.65 28.98
C GLY A 159 0.28 -11.32 30.33
N ASP A 160 1.27 -12.06 30.85
CA ASP A 160 1.20 -12.67 32.19
C ASP A 160 1.34 -11.63 33.34
N GLY A 161 1.58 -10.35 33.01
CA GLY A 161 1.74 -9.22 33.93
C GLY A 161 0.64 -8.15 33.78
N PRO A 162 0.77 -6.99 34.45
CA PRO A 162 -0.17 -5.88 34.27
C PRO A 162 -0.08 -5.30 32.87
N ASP A 163 -1.21 -4.87 32.33
CA ASP A 163 -1.27 -4.20 31.04
C ASP A 163 -0.61 -2.82 31.13
N VAL A 164 0.27 -2.51 30.17
CA VAL A 164 0.88 -1.18 30.00
C VAL A 164 0.23 -0.48 28.83
N TYR A 165 -0.26 0.74 29.02
CA TYR A 165 -0.96 1.50 27.99
C TYR A 165 -0.13 2.70 27.55
N TYR A 166 -0.13 2.96 26.25
CA TYR A 166 0.38 4.18 25.65
C TYR A 166 -0.70 4.81 24.76
N TYR A 167 -0.65 6.13 24.64
CA TYR A 167 -1.58 6.90 23.83
C TYR A 167 -0.86 8.05 23.12
N SER A 168 -1.38 8.48 21.97
CA SER A 168 -0.96 9.73 21.35
C SER A 168 -1.86 10.88 21.79
N GLU A 169 -1.29 12.06 22.04
CA GLU A 169 -2.05 13.28 22.35
C GLU A 169 -2.92 13.76 21.18
N SER A 170 -2.66 13.25 19.97
CA SER A 170 -3.40 13.58 18.75
C SER A 170 -3.49 12.38 17.82
N ALA A 171 -4.56 12.31 17.04
CA ALA A 171 -4.62 11.40 15.90
C ALA A 171 -3.45 11.65 14.94
N GLY A 172 -2.91 10.58 14.37
CA GLY A 172 -1.99 10.68 13.26
C GLY A 172 -2.68 11.21 12.00
N SER A 173 -2.02 11.04 10.86
CA SER A 173 -2.56 11.54 9.60
C SER A 173 -2.30 10.58 8.45
N TRP A 174 -3.24 10.56 7.52
CA TRP A 174 -3.09 9.90 6.23
C TRP A 174 -2.54 10.88 5.20
N SER A 175 -1.57 10.42 4.42
CA SER A 175 -1.08 11.14 3.26
C SER A 175 -2.20 11.42 2.28
N ARG A 176 -1.97 12.38 1.37
CA ARG A 176 -2.84 12.53 0.21
C ARG A 176 -2.83 11.25 -0.64
N PRO A 177 -3.98 10.84 -1.19
CA PRO A 177 -4.03 9.70 -2.10
C PRO A 177 -3.16 9.99 -3.31
N HIS A 178 -2.35 9.02 -3.71
CA HIS A 178 -1.64 9.07 -4.97
C HIS A 178 -1.84 7.78 -5.76
N ALA A 179 -2.07 7.94 -7.06
CA ALA A 179 -2.27 6.81 -7.95
C ALA A 179 -0.94 6.08 -8.15
N VAL A 180 -0.95 4.77 -7.98
CA VAL A 180 0.19 3.90 -8.27
C VAL A 180 0.10 3.49 -9.74
N PRO A 181 1.10 3.83 -10.58
CA PRO A 181 1.09 3.37 -11.96
C PRO A 181 1.30 1.86 -12.00
N GLU A 182 0.34 1.09 -12.50
CA GLU A 182 0.59 -0.30 -12.87
C GLU A 182 1.45 -0.34 -14.14
N LEU A 183 2.64 -0.93 -14.02
CA LEU A 183 3.41 -1.35 -15.20
C LEU A 183 2.73 -2.61 -15.72
N SER A 184 1.82 -2.47 -16.69
CA SER A 184 1.25 -3.64 -17.37
C SER A 184 2.40 -4.45 -17.99
N ALA A 185 2.43 -5.77 -17.78
CA ALA A 185 3.45 -6.66 -18.34
C ALA A 185 3.60 -6.46 -19.88
N GLY A 186 2.49 -6.15 -20.56
CA GLY A 186 2.46 -5.83 -21.98
C GLY A 186 3.20 -4.55 -22.37
N ALA A 187 3.27 -3.53 -21.50
CA ALA A 187 4.06 -2.32 -21.75
C ALA A 187 5.57 -2.59 -21.74
N THR A 188 6.01 -3.52 -20.90
CA THR A 188 7.42 -3.94 -20.81
C THR A 188 7.82 -4.79 -22.02
N GLU A 189 6.95 -5.70 -22.46
CA GLU A 189 7.16 -6.53 -23.66
C GLU A 189 7.14 -5.70 -24.95
N LEU A 190 6.22 -4.73 -25.07
CA LEU A 190 6.21 -3.78 -26.18
C LEU A 190 7.47 -2.92 -26.20
N ALA A 191 7.92 -2.41 -25.05
CA ALA A 191 9.15 -1.63 -24.95
C ALA A 191 10.41 -2.43 -25.32
N LEU A 192 10.51 -3.69 -24.85
CA LEU A 192 11.61 -4.60 -25.18
C LEU A 192 11.57 -5.03 -26.66
N GLY A 193 10.39 -5.34 -27.19
CA GLY A 193 10.19 -5.66 -28.61
C GLY A 193 10.55 -4.49 -29.53
N LEU A 194 10.23 -3.27 -29.11
CA LEU A 194 10.60 -2.05 -29.85
C LEU A 194 12.10 -1.76 -29.80
N LEU A 195 12.74 -1.95 -28.64
CA LEU A 195 14.20 -1.84 -28.50
C LEU A 195 14.93 -2.88 -29.36
N ALA A 196 14.45 -4.13 -29.38
CA ALA A 196 14.99 -5.18 -30.23
C ALA A 196 14.81 -4.85 -31.72
N GLY A 197 13.63 -4.36 -32.12
CA GLY A 197 13.36 -3.90 -33.50
C GLY A 197 14.24 -2.71 -33.92
N LEU A 198 14.47 -1.75 -33.03
CA LEU A 198 15.37 -0.61 -33.25
C LEU A 198 16.83 -1.05 -33.39
N MET A 199 17.28 -2.01 -32.58
CA MET A 199 18.63 -2.57 -32.68
C MET A 199 18.84 -3.33 -34.00
N LEU A 200 17.83 -4.08 -34.48
CA LEU A 200 17.87 -4.73 -35.79
C LEU A 200 17.95 -3.72 -36.94
N LEU A 201 17.13 -2.67 -36.91
CA LEU A 201 17.17 -1.58 -37.90
C LEU A 201 18.51 -0.84 -37.90
N MET A 202 19.10 -0.57 -36.73
CA MET A 202 20.43 0.05 -36.63
C MET A 202 21.55 -0.87 -37.15
N ARG A 203 21.39 -2.20 -37.02
CA ARG A 203 22.35 -3.18 -37.53
C ARG A 203 22.34 -3.24 -39.07
N GLU A 204 21.16 -3.22 -39.70
CA GLU A 204 21.06 -3.21 -41.17
C GLU A 204 21.60 -1.92 -41.80
N PHE A 205 21.44 -0.77 -41.14
CA PHE A 205 22.04 0.48 -41.60
C PHE A 205 23.58 0.49 -41.57
N LYS A 206 24.20 -0.29 -40.68
CA LYS A 206 25.67 -0.41 -40.62
C LYS A 206 26.22 -1.37 -41.68
N THR A 207 25.51 -2.46 -42.01
CA THR A 207 25.98 -3.45 -42.98
C THR A 207 25.78 -3.04 -44.44
N GLY A 208 24.84 -2.13 -44.73
CA GLY A 208 24.63 -1.60 -46.08
C GLY A 208 25.68 -0.61 -46.61
N ARG A 209 26.68 -0.21 -45.79
CA ARG A 209 27.72 0.77 -46.17
C ARG A 209 29.05 0.16 -46.64
N SER A 210 29.21 -1.16 -46.62
CA SER A 210 30.42 -1.83 -47.10
C SER A 210 30.15 -2.59 -48.40
N ARG A 211 30.00 -1.87 -49.52
CA ARG A 211 30.45 -2.38 -50.82
C ARG A 211 31.62 -1.50 -51.26
N PRO A 212 32.87 -2.00 -51.18
CA PRO A 212 33.96 -1.36 -51.89
C PRO A 212 33.68 -1.47 -53.39
N ARG A 213 33.96 -0.40 -54.12
CA ARG A 213 34.07 -0.42 -55.58
C ARG A 213 35.32 -1.19 -55.99
#